data_AF-A0A965MBA4-F1
#
_entry.id   AF-A0A965MBA4-F1
#
_cell.length_a   1.000
_cell.length_b   1.000
_cell.length_c   1.000
_cell.angle_alpha   90.00
_cell.angle_beta   90.00
_cell.angle_gamma   90.00
#
_symmetry.space_group_name_H-M   'P 1'
#
loop_
_entity.id
_entity.type
_entity.pdbx_description
1 polymer ?
#
loop_
_entity_poly.entity_id
_entity_poly.type
_entity_poly.pdbx_seq_one_letter_code
_entity_poly.pdbx_strand_id
1 'polypeptide(L)' 'MFSMKDTIAGFDPELAEAMTNERRRQEEHIELIASENYTSPRVLEAQGSVLTNKYAEGYPGKRYYGGCEFVDVAE' A
#
# COMPACT_ATOMS: atom_id res chain seq x y z
N MET A 1 12.81 -6.27 15.13
CA MET A 1 11.52 -6.58 14.49
C MET A 1 10.71 -5.30 14.51
N PHE A 2 10.11 -4.89 13.39
CA PHE A 2 9.34 -3.65 13.29
C PHE A 2 8.00 -3.79 14.01
N SER A 3 7.52 -2.70 14.61
CA SER A 3 6.22 -2.60 15.24
C SER A 3 5.18 -2.10 14.23
N MET A 4 3.93 -2.54 14.34
CA MET A 4 2.82 -1.95 13.56
C MET A 4 2.57 -0.47 13.90
N LYS A 5 3.19 0.05 14.97
CA LYS A 5 3.16 1.47 15.33
C LYS A 5 4.29 2.27 14.69
N ASP A 6 5.24 1.62 14.02
CA ASP A 6 6.32 2.32 13.34
C ASP A 6 5.73 3.06 12.15
N THR A 7 5.97 4.37 12.08
CA THR A 7 5.47 5.25 11.04
C THR A 7 6.61 6.04 10.44
N ILE A 8 6.41 6.54 9.22
CA ILE A 8 7.39 7.39 8.53
C ILE A 8 7.74 8.63 9.36
N ALA A 9 6.78 9.25 10.07
CA ALA A 9 7.05 10.43 10.89
C ALA A 9 8.08 10.22 12.02
N GLY A 10 8.24 8.99 12.51
CA GLY A 10 9.26 8.64 13.52
C GLY A 10 10.63 8.27 12.95
N PHE A 11 10.74 8.15 11.62
CA PHE A 11 11.93 7.64 10.92
C PHE A 11 12.50 8.67 9.93
N ASP A 12 11.62 9.26 9.11
CA ASP A 12 11.93 10.23 8.06
C ASP A 12 10.93 11.40 8.13
N PRO A 13 11.27 12.50 8.84
CA PRO A 13 10.38 13.63 9.01
C PRO A 13 10.15 14.43 7.71
N GLU A 14 11.13 14.46 6.80
CA GLU A 14 11.00 15.16 5.51
C GLU A 14 9.99 14.45 4.62
N LEU A 15 10.05 13.12 4.56
CA LEU A 15 9.05 12.34 3.82
C LEU A 15 7.65 12.45 4.46
N ALA A 16 7.55 12.44 5.78
CA ALA A 16 6.27 12.62 6.47
C ALA A 16 5.62 13.99 6.20
N GLU A 17 6.45 15.04 6.14
CA GLU A 17 6.01 16.38 5.76
C GLU A 17 5.53 16.40 4.29
N ALA A 18 6.27 15.79 3.37
CA ALA A 18 5.88 15.68 1.97
C ALA A 18 4.53 14.96 1.79
N MET A 19 4.32 13.84 2.48
CA MET A 19 3.04 13.12 2.48
C MET A 19 1.88 13.97 3.00
N THR A 20 2.12 14.75 4.06
CA THR A 20 1.12 15.67 4.62
C THR A 20 0.76 16.78 3.66
N ASN A 21 1.78 17.38 3.02
CA ASN A 21 1.60 18.44 2.05
C ASN A 21 0.85 17.96 0.79
N GLU A 22 1.12 16.75 0.30
CA GLU A 22 0.40 16.20 -0.85
C GLU A 22 -1.06 15.90 -0.53
N ARG A 23 -1.36 15.34 0.64
CA ARG A 23 -2.76 15.18 1.09
C ARG A 23 -3.49 16.53 1.09
N ARG A 24 -2.88 17.57 1.65
CA ARG A 24 -3.46 18.91 1.64
C ARG A 24 -3.69 19.42 0.22
N ARG A 25 -2.70 19.25 -0.68
CA ARG A 25 -2.83 19.63 -2.10
C ARG A 25 -4.04 18.95 -2.74
N GLN A 26 -4.24 17.66 -2.48
CA GLN A 26 -5.35 16.87 -3.01
C GLN A 26 -6.71 17.30 -2.46
N GLU A 27 -6.79 17.71 -1.19
CA GLU A 27 -8.03 18.14 -0.54
C GLU A 27 -8.42 19.59 -0.91
N GLU A 28 -7.44 20.46 -1.16
CA GLU A 28 -7.66 21.89 -1.41
C GLU A 28 -7.82 22.25 -2.90
N HIS A 29 -7.55 21.33 -3.82
CA HIS A 29 -7.65 21.58 -5.27
C HIS A 29 -8.71 20.70 -5.94
N ILE A 30 -9.34 21.27 -6.97
CA ILE A 30 -10.21 20.51 -7.88
C ILE A 30 -9.31 19.80 -8.89
N GLU A 31 -9.32 18.47 -8.86
CA GLU A 31 -8.58 17.65 -9.83
C GLU A 31 -9.45 17.36 -11.05
N LEU A 32 -8.96 17.73 -12.23
CA LEU A 32 -9.67 17.63 -13.52
C LEU A 32 -8.97 16.70 -14.51
N ILE A 33 -7.85 16.08 -14.12
CA ILE A 33 -7.18 15.09 -14.93
C ILE A 33 -8.05 13.83 -14.98
N ALA A 34 -8.58 13.53 -16.16
CA ALA A 34 -9.56 12.44 -16.37
C ALA A 34 -9.06 11.04 -16.01
N SER A 35 -7.74 10.84 -15.92
CA SER A 35 -7.10 9.57 -15.56
C SER A 35 -6.72 9.47 -14.09
N GLU A 36 -6.83 10.56 -13.32
CA GLU A 36 -6.56 10.55 -11.89
C GLU A 36 -7.82 10.24 -11.09
N ASN A 37 -7.64 9.70 -9.87
CA ASN A 37 -8.74 9.32 -9.00
C ASN A 37 -8.28 9.22 -7.54
N TYR A 38 -9.23 9.27 -6.62
CA TYR A 38 -9.00 9.01 -5.19
C TYR A 38 -9.49 7.61 -4.86
N THR A 39 -8.56 6.76 -4.44
CA THR A 39 -8.93 5.41 -4.02
C THR A 39 -9.52 5.42 -2.60
N SER A 40 -10.27 4.37 -2.26
CA SER A 40 -10.86 4.25 -0.93
C SER A 40 -9.80 3.88 0.13
N PRO A 41 -10.02 4.23 1.42
CA PRO A 41 -9.13 3.79 2.50
C PRO A 41 -8.95 2.27 2.58
N ARG A 42 -9.95 1.49 2.14
CA ARG A 42 -9.89 0.02 2.11
C ARG A 42 -8.86 -0.50 1.11
N VAL A 43 -8.66 0.20 -0.01
CA VAL A 43 -7.63 -0.17 -0.99
C VAL A 43 -6.24 0.15 -0.43
N LEU A 44 -6.08 1.30 0.23
CA LEU A 44 -4.82 1.68 0.89
C LEU A 44 -4.45 0.70 2.00
N GLU A 45 -5.42 0.23 2.78
CA GLU A 45 -5.23 -0.81 3.81
C GLU A 45 -4.66 -2.10 3.22
N ALA A 46 -5.24 -2.60 2.11
CA ALA A 46 -4.76 -3.80 1.44
C ALA A 46 -3.36 -3.60 0.84
N GLN A 47 -3.11 -2.45 0.21
CA GLN A 47 -1.83 -2.13 -0.44
C GLN A 47 -0.67 -2.02 0.57
N GLY A 48 -0.92 -1.50 1.76
CA GLY A 48 0.06 -1.40 2.85
C GLY A 48 0.18 -2.66 3.73
N SER A 49 -0.44 -3.78 3.33
CA SER A 49 -0.52 -4.98 4.16
C SER A 49 0.70 -5.90 4.04
N VAL A 50 0.73 -6.94 4.89
CA VAL A 50 1.78 -7.98 4.87
C VAL A 50 1.79 -8.82 3.59
N LEU A 51 0.81 -8.70 2.69
CA LEU A 51 0.81 -9.36 1.39
C LEU A 51 2.06 -8.99 0.57
N THR A 52 2.59 -7.76 0.74
CA THR A 52 3.82 -7.32 0.07
C THR A 52 5.06 -8.15 0.40
N ASN A 53 5.06 -8.86 1.51
CA ASN A 53 6.20 -9.66 1.95
C ASN A 53 6.30 -11.01 1.21
N LYS A 54 5.25 -11.40 0.47
CA LYS A 54 5.15 -12.73 -0.11
C LYS A 54 5.61 -12.74 -1.57
N TYR A 55 6.61 -13.55 -1.85
CA TYR A 55 6.98 -13.92 -3.22
C TYR A 55 6.16 -15.14 -3.67
N ALA A 56 5.37 -15.01 -4.74
CA ALA A 56 4.37 -15.99 -5.15
C ALA A 56 4.34 -16.25 -6.67
N GLU A 57 5.51 -16.50 -7.27
CA GLU A 57 5.61 -16.78 -8.71
C GLU A 57 4.81 -18.03 -9.12
N GLY A 58 4.18 -17.97 -10.30
CA GLY A 58 3.27 -18.99 -10.83
C GLY A 58 1.82 -18.55 -10.72
N TYR A 59 0.90 -19.51 -10.78
CA TYR A 59 -0.55 -19.28 -10.61
C TYR A 59 -1.04 -19.96 -9.32
N PRO A 60 -2.24 -19.61 -8.80
CA PRO A 60 -2.83 -20.30 -7.65
C PRO A 60 -2.83 -21.82 -7.82
N GLY A 61 -2.37 -22.55 -6.80
CA GLY A 61 -2.20 -24.01 -6.84
C GLY A 61 -1.07 -24.54 -7.73
N LYS A 62 -0.35 -23.66 -8.45
CA LYS A 62 0.80 -23.96 -9.31
C LYS A 62 1.95 -22.97 -9.08
N ARG A 63 2.30 -22.79 -7.80
CA ARG A 63 3.37 -21.89 -7.37
C ARG A 63 4.73 -22.57 -7.47
N TYR A 64 5.76 -21.78 -7.79
CA TYR A 64 7.15 -22.23 -7.72
C TYR A 64 7.69 -22.27 -6.28
N TYR A 65 7.03 -21.56 -5.36
CA TYR A 65 7.43 -21.42 -3.96
C TYR A 65 6.28 -21.80 -3.01
N GLY A 66 6.62 -22.39 -1.86
CA GLY A 66 5.65 -22.79 -0.83
C GLY A 66 5.17 -21.63 0.06
N GLY A 67 4.17 -21.89 0.91
CA GLY A 67 3.62 -20.92 1.86
C GLY A 67 2.75 -19.84 1.20
N CYS A 68 2.00 -20.20 0.16
CA CYS A 68 1.16 -19.30 -0.63
C CYS A 68 -0.34 -19.48 -0.34
N GLU A 69 -0.71 -20.18 0.72
CA GLU A 69 -2.09 -20.64 0.99
C GLU A 69 -3.09 -19.49 1.04
N PHE A 70 -2.69 -18.34 1.55
CA PHE A 70 -3.57 -17.16 1.68
C PHE A 70 -3.45 -16.16 0.53
N VAL A 71 -2.30 -16.09 -0.16
CA VAL A 71 -2.19 -15.25 -1.37
C VAL A 71 -2.93 -15.88 -2.54
N ASP A 72 -3.02 -17.21 -2.60
CA ASP A 72 -3.84 -17.93 -3.57
C ASP A 72 -5.34 -17.65 -3.41
N VAL A 73 -5.81 -17.26 -2.21
CA VAL A 73 -7.20 -16.84 -1.99
C VAL A 73 -7.45 -15.42 -2.52
N ALA A 74 -6.40 -14.60 -2.57
CA ALA A 74 -6.49 -13.19 -2.95
C ALA A 74 -6.30 -12.93 -4.46
N GLU A 75 -5.78 -13.91 -5.21
CA GLU A 75 -5.51 -13.83 -6.66
C GLU A 75 -6.63 -14.45 -7.52
#